data_AF-A0A0U3JS09-F1
#
_entry.id   AF-A0A0U3JS09-F1
#
_cell.length_a   1.000
_cell.length_b   1.000
_cell.length_c   1.000
_cell.angle_alpha   90.00
_cell.angle_beta   90.00
_cell.angle_gamma   90.00
#
_symmetry.space_group_name_H-M   'P 1'
#
loop_
_entity.id
_entity.type
_entity.pdbx_description
1 polymer ?
#
loop_
_entity_poly.entity_id
_entity_poly.type
_entity_poly.pdbx_seq_one_letter_code
_entity_poly.pdbx_strand_id
1 'polypeptide(L)'
;VEFANGTYGMAQNLESSEVGIIILGGFDDIREGDTVKRTGRIMEVPVGEQLIGRVVNALGQPIDGLGEIKTDKTRPVEVKAPGVMERKSVSEPLQTGIKAIDALVPIGRGQRELIIGDRKTGKTSLAIDTILNQKDQNMIVIYVAIGQKNSTVRAQVETLRQMGAMDYTIVVNAGPSEPAPMLYLAPYVGAAMGEEFMYNGKHVLIVYDDLSKQATAYRELSLILRRPPGREAYPGDVFYLHSRLLERAAKLSDELGGGSMTALPFIETQAGDVSAYIPTN
;
A
#
# COMPACT_ATOMS: atom_id res chain seq x y z
N VAL A 1 -1.92 -19.88 4.11
CA VAL A 1 -1.86 -20.97 5.10
C VAL A 1 -2.01 -20.39 6.50
N GLU A 2 -2.32 -21.23 7.48
CA GLU A 2 -2.47 -20.85 8.88
C GLU A 2 -1.62 -21.81 9.73
N PHE A 3 -0.78 -21.25 10.60
CA PHE A 3 0.07 -22.00 11.53
C PHE A 3 -0.70 -22.36 12.80
N ALA A 4 -0.19 -23.31 13.59
CA ALA A 4 -0.84 -23.77 14.82
C ALA A 4 -1.06 -22.66 15.86
N ASN A 5 -0.22 -21.63 15.86
CA ASN A 5 -0.34 -20.44 16.72
C ASN A 5 -1.32 -19.38 16.19
N GLY A 6 -1.99 -19.62 15.05
CA GLY A 6 -2.91 -18.67 14.40
C GLY A 6 -2.23 -17.64 13.50
N THR A 7 -0.89 -17.65 13.39
CA THR A 7 -0.18 -16.79 12.43
C THR A 7 -0.51 -17.22 11.01
N TYR A 8 -0.72 -16.23 10.13
CA TYR A 8 -0.93 -16.49 8.71
C TYR A 8 0.40 -16.62 7.96
N GLY A 9 0.40 -17.38 6.86
CA GLY A 9 1.52 -17.45 5.94
C GLY A 9 1.08 -17.45 4.49
N MET A 10 1.95 -16.95 3.61
CA MET A 10 1.77 -16.96 2.17
C MET A 10 2.68 -18.02 1.55
N ALA A 11 2.07 -19.01 0.88
CA ALA A 11 2.84 -19.97 0.10
C ALA A 11 3.42 -19.27 -1.13
N GLN A 12 4.73 -19.43 -1.36
CA GLN A 12 5.45 -18.71 -2.40
C GLN A 12 6.17 -19.64 -3.36
N ASN A 13 6.99 -20.57 -2.87
CA ASN A 13 7.67 -21.57 -3.69
C ASN A 13 7.00 -22.93 -3.48
N LEU A 14 6.60 -23.58 -4.56
CA LEU A 14 6.04 -24.93 -4.55
C LEU A 14 7.06 -25.86 -5.19
N GLU A 15 7.85 -26.53 -4.34
CA GLU A 15 8.83 -27.51 -4.79
C GLU A 15 8.23 -28.92 -4.75
N SER A 16 8.95 -29.89 -5.31
CA SER A 16 8.47 -31.27 -5.39
C SER A 16 8.27 -31.93 -4.02
N SER A 17 9.05 -31.52 -3.01
CA SER A 17 9.08 -32.12 -1.66
C SER A 17 8.75 -31.14 -0.54
N GLU A 18 8.74 -29.83 -0.82
CA GLU A 18 8.54 -28.79 0.19
C GLU A 18 7.80 -27.57 -0.35
N VAL A 19 7.25 -26.78 0.55
CA VAL A 19 6.58 -25.51 0.23
C VAL A 19 7.25 -24.40 1.01
N GLY A 20 7.82 -23.43 0.31
CA GLY A 20 8.33 -22.20 0.90
C GLY A 20 7.17 -21.30 1.33
N ILE A 21 7.05 -21.04 2.62
CA ILE A 21 5.98 -20.23 3.21
C ILE A 21 6.60 -18.99 3.85
N ILE A 22 6.17 -17.82 3.38
CA ILE A 22 6.49 -16.55 4.02
C ILE A 22 5.53 -16.36 5.21
N ILE A 23 6.07 -16.11 6.41
CA ILE A 23 5.28 -15.91 7.64
C ILE A 23 4.79 -14.45 7.70
N LEU A 24 3.48 -14.25 7.89
CA LEU A 24 2.82 -12.93 7.91
C LEU A 24 2.44 -12.54 9.35
N GLY A 25 3.42 -12.43 10.24
CA GLY A 25 3.19 -12.09 11.64
C GLY A 25 4.30 -12.59 12.57
N GLY A 26 3.97 -12.77 13.85
CA GLY A 26 4.91 -13.30 14.84
C GLY A 26 5.38 -14.71 14.46
N PHE A 27 6.71 -14.88 14.39
CA PHE A 27 7.35 -16.14 13.99
C PHE A 27 8.09 -16.84 15.15
N ASP A 28 8.26 -16.18 16.29
CA ASP A 28 9.06 -16.68 17.42
C ASP A 28 8.53 -18.00 18.01
N ASP A 29 7.22 -18.22 17.93
CA ASP A 29 6.55 -19.40 18.49
C ASP A 29 6.41 -20.56 17.50
N ILE A 30 6.87 -20.42 16.25
CA ILE A 30 6.77 -21.45 15.22
C ILE A 30 7.93 -22.45 15.38
N ARG A 31 7.61 -23.73 15.47
CA ARG A 31 8.58 -24.81 15.69
C ARG A 31 8.55 -25.85 14.58
N GLU A 32 9.68 -26.56 14.44
CA GLU A 32 9.75 -27.73 13.57
C GLU A 32 8.73 -28.80 14.01
N GLY A 33 8.01 -29.37 13.05
CA GLY A 33 6.94 -30.34 13.30
C GLY A 33 5.56 -29.72 13.54
N ASP A 34 5.44 -28.39 13.65
CA ASP A 34 4.14 -27.74 13.78
C ASP A 34 3.24 -28.02 12.57
N THR A 35 1.95 -28.27 12.86
CA THR A 35 0.96 -28.50 11.80
C THR A 35 0.55 -27.18 11.16
N VAL A 36 0.68 -27.11 9.83
CA VAL A 36 0.24 -25.97 9.02
C VAL A 36 -0.99 -26.36 8.21
N LYS A 37 -2.03 -25.53 8.26
CA LYS A 37 -3.30 -25.78 7.56
C LYS A 37 -3.43 -24.89 6.34
N ARG A 38 -3.99 -25.44 5.27
CA ARG A 38 -4.38 -24.65 4.09
C ARG A 38 -5.68 -23.92 4.41
N THR A 39 -5.70 -22.62 4.16
CA THR A 39 -6.90 -21.79 4.30
C THR A 39 -7.87 -21.98 3.13
N GLY A 40 -7.41 -22.55 2.01
CA GLY A 40 -8.20 -22.71 0.78
C GLY A 40 -8.47 -21.39 0.05
N ARG A 41 -7.89 -20.29 0.53
CA ARG A 41 -8.08 -18.93 0.01
C ARG A 41 -6.76 -18.41 -0.52
N ILE A 42 -6.83 -17.67 -1.62
CA ILE A 42 -5.74 -16.82 -2.09
C ILE A 42 -5.64 -15.63 -1.12
N MET A 43 -4.47 -14.98 -1.05
CA MET A 43 -4.28 -13.81 -0.22
C MET A 43 -5.31 -12.73 -0.56
N GLU A 44 -6.24 -12.49 0.37
CA GLU A 44 -7.33 -11.53 0.27
C GLU A 44 -7.40 -10.68 1.55
N VAL A 45 -7.97 -9.49 1.44
CA VAL A 45 -8.17 -8.57 2.57
C VAL A 45 -9.61 -8.05 2.62
N PRO A 46 -10.12 -7.73 3.83
CA PRO A 46 -11.40 -7.05 3.98
C PRO A 46 -11.40 -5.71 3.24
N VAL A 47 -12.50 -5.40 2.57
CA VAL A 47 -12.72 -4.12 1.87
C VAL A 47 -14.11 -3.57 2.15
N GLY A 48 -14.35 -2.29 1.82
CA GLY A 48 -15.65 -1.65 1.96
C GLY A 48 -15.64 -0.39 2.84
N GLU A 49 -16.80 0.27 2.92
CA GLU A 49 -16.96 1.54 3.63
C GLU A 49 -16.68 1.43 5.14
N GLN A 50 -16.82 0.23 5.71
CA GLN A 50 -16.59 -0.03 7.14
C GLN A 50 -15.12 0.13 7.56
N LEU A 51 -14.20 0.19 6.60
CA LEU A 51 -12.79 0.50 6.85
C LEU A 51 -12.51 2.02 6.93
N ILE A 52 -13.40 2.87 6.43
CA ILE A 52 -13.23 4.32 6.49
C ILE A 52 -13.18 4.74 7.96
N GLY A 53 -12.19 5.58 8.31
CA GLY A 53 -11.94 5.99 9.69
C GLY A 53 -11.10 5.00 10.51
N ARG A 54 -10.70 3.86 9.93
CA ARG A 54 -9.99 2.79 10.64
C ARG A 54 -8.48 2.80 10.34
N VAL A 55 -7.72 2.29 11.30
CA VAL A 55 -6.31 1.94 11.13
C VAL A 55 -6.18 0.42 11.14
N VAL A 56 -5.62 -0.14 10.07
CA VAL A 56 -5.47 -1.59 9.86
C VAL A 56 -4.02 -1.98 9.60
N ASN A 57 -3.66 -3.22 9.88
CA ASN A 57 -2.35 -3.79 9.55
C ASN A 57 -2.29 -4.29 8.08
N ALA A 58 -1.15 -4.85 7.67
CA ALA A 58 -0.97 -5.44 6.33
C ALA A 58 -1.73 -6.76 6.07
N LEU A 59 -2.67 -7.14 6.95
CA LEU A 59 -3.65 -8.21 6.76
C LEU A 59 -5.11 -7.66 6.75
N GLY A 60 -5.28 -6.34 6.87
CA GLY A 60 -6.60 -5.69 6.98
C GLY A 60 -7.25 -5.84 8.36
N GLN A 61 -6.51 -6.29 9.39
CA GLN A 61 -7.01 -6.41 10.74
C GLN A 61 -6.90 -5.06 11.48
N PRO A 62 -7.91 -4.66 12.28
CA PRO A 62 -7.88 -3.38 12.98
C PRO A 62 -6.82 -3.34 14.08
N ILE A 63 -6.06 -2.25 14.14
CA ILE A 63 -5.03 -1.99 15.15
C ILE A 63 -5.25 -0.66 15.91
N ASP A 64 -6.40 -0.02 15.69
CA ASP A 64 -6.79 1.26 16.30
C ASP A 64 -7.48 1.12 17.67
N GLY A 65 -7.82 -0.10 18.09
CA GLY A 65 -8.56 -0.36 19.33
C GLY A 65 -10.04 0.01 19.27
N LEU A 66 -10.60 0.31 18.09
CA LEU A 66 -12.01 0.67 17.90
C LEU A 66 -12.94 -0.56 17.72
N GLY A 67 -12.45 -1.75 18.06
CA GLY A 67 -13.16 -3.03 17.90
C GLY A 67 -13.02 -3.63 16.50
N GLU A 68 -13.77 -4.70 16.24
CA GLU A 68 -13.71 -5.44 14.98
C GLU A 68 -14.27 -4.63 13.79
N ILE A 69 -13.75 -4.88 12.59
CA ILE A 69 -14.31 -4.35 11.34
C ILE A 69 -15.28 -5.38 10.79
N LYS A 70 -16.57 -5.04 10.76
CA LYS A 70 -17.62 -5.91 10.22
C LYS A 70 -17.81 -5.62 8.73
N THR A 71 -17.09 -6.34 7.87
CA THR A 71 -17.32 -6.35 6.43
C THR A 71 -17.59 -7.77 5.94
N ASP A 72 -18.47 -7.88 4.95
CA ASP A 72 -18.81 -9.13 4.25
C ASP A 72 -18.05 -9.27 2.92
N LYS A 73 -17.29 -8.24 2.53
CA LYS A 73 -16.53 -8.22 1.27
C LYS A 73 -15.03 -8.38 1.50
N THR A 74 -14.42 -9.15 0.62
CA THR A 74 -12.97 -9.28 0.50
C THR A 74 -12.52 -9.01 -0.94
N ARG A 75 -11.27 -8.59 -1.11
CA ARG A 75 -10.61 -8.55 -2.42
C ARG A 75 -9.25 -9.24 -2.37
N PRO A 76 -8.86 -9.97 -3.43
CA PRO A 76 -7.50 -10.45 -3.56
C PRO A 76 -6.50 -9.30 -3.52
N VAL A 77 -5.39 -9.50 -2.82
CA VAL A 77 -4.32 -8.49 -2.67
C VAL A 77 -3.54 -8.32 -3.98
N GLU A 78 -3.34 -9.42 -4.71
CA GLU A 78 -2.72 -9.40 -6.04
C GLU A 78 -3.79 -9.59 -7.12
N VAL A 79 -4.03 -8.55 -7.90
CA VAL A 79 -4.90 -8.57 -9.07
C VAL A 79 -4.20 -7.91 -10.26
N LYS A 80 -4.67 -8.25 -11.46
CA LYS A 80 -4.18 -7.61 -12.68
C LYS A 80 -4.66 -6.15 -12.72
N ALA A 81 -3.75 -5.25 -13.09
CA ALA A 81 -4.08 -3.85 -13.34
C ALA A 81 -5.10 -3.71 -14.50
N PRO A 82 -5.92 -2.64 -14.53
CA PRO A 82 -6.79 -2.34 -15.65
C PRO A 82 -5.98 -2.24 -16.95
N GLY A 83 -6.44 -2.93 -17.99
CA GLY A 83 -5.86 -2.90 -19.34
C GLY A 83 -6.13 -1.57 -20.06
N VAL A 84 -5.56 -1.42 -21.25
CA VAL A 84 -5.63 -0.15 -22.01
C VAL A 84 -7.08 0.26 -22.31
N MET A 85 -7.93 -0.69 -22.72
CA MET A 85 -9.35 -0.42 -23.05
C MET A 85 -10.23 -0.16 -21.83
N GLU A 86 -9.77 -0.57 -20.64
CA GLU A 86 -10.49 -0.38 -19.37
C GLU A 86 -10.22 1.00 -18.76
N ARG A 87 -9.31 1.78 -19.37
CA ARG A 87 -8.90 3.10 -18.91
C ARG A 87 -9.54 4.22 -19.72
N LYS A 88 -9.63 5.39 -19.09
CA LYS A 88 -9.98 6.67 -19.72
C LYS A 88 -8.85 7.67 -19.48
N SER A 89 -8.70 8.63 -20.39
CA SER A 89 -7.77 9.74 -20.20
C SER A 89 -8.06 10.49 -18.91
N VAL A 90 -6.99 10.88 -18.21
CA VAL A 90 -7.08 11.71 -17.00
C VAL A 90 -7.41 13.14 -17.42
N SER A 91 -8.58 13.63 -17.04
CA SER A 91 -9.08 14.98 -17.41
C SER A 91 -9.62 15.79 -16.22
N GLU A 92 -9.69 15.18 -15.04
CA GLU A 92 -10.20 15.82 -13.82
C GLU A 92 -9.04 16.10 -12.87
N PRO A 93 -8.93 17.29 -12.27
CA PRO A 93 -7.85 17.59 -11.35
C PRO A 93 -8.06 16.93 -9.99
N LEU A 94 -6.95 16.56 -9.36
CA LEU A 94 -6.83 16.32 -7.92
C LEU A 94 -6.11 17.53 -7.32
N GLN A 95 -6.84 18.32 -6.54
CA GLN A 95 -6.29 19.52 -5.92
C GLN A 95 -5.48 19.12 -4.69
N THR A 96 -4.20 19.46 -4.66
CA THR A 96 -3.35 19.21 -3.48
C THR A 96 -3.48 20.31 -2.43
N GLY A 97 -3.90 21.51 -2.83
CA GLY A 97 -3.91 22.70 -1.97
C GLY A 97 -2.53 23.38 -1.91
N ILE A 98 -1.53 22.81 -2.58
CA ILE A 98 -0.16 23.32 -2.62
C ILE A 98 0.02 24.04 -3.93
N LYS A 99 0.03 25.38 -3.88
CA LYS A 99 0.12 26.26 -5.06
C LYS A 99 1.23 25.85 -6.03
N ALA A 100 2.40 25.46 -5.53
CA ALA A 100 3.53 25.07 -6.38
C ALA A 100 3.23 23.81 -7.20
N ILE A 101 2.51 22.84 -6.63
CA ILE A 101 2.12 21.61 -7.31
C ILE A 101 0.96 21.92 -8.25
N ASP A 102 -0.14 22.47 -7.72
CA ASP A 102 -1.37 22.67 -8.49
C ASP A 102 -1.18 23.62 -9.69
N ALA A 103 -0.20 24.53 -9.66
CA ALA A 103 0.10 25.43 -10.77
C ALA A 103 1.19 24.94 -11.73
N LEU A 104 2.23 24.24 -11.26
CA LEU A 104 3.39 23.89 -12.09
C LEU A 104 3.38 22.42 -12.52
N VAL A 105 2.89 21.53 -11.66
CA VAL A 105 2.86 20.08 -11.86
C VAL A 105 1.49 19.55 -11.41
N PRO A 106 0.41 19.93 -12.11
CA PRO A 106 -0.93 19.56 -11.69
C PRO A 106 -1.11 18.04 -11.71
N ILE A 107 -1.79 17.51 -10.69
CA ILE A 107 -2.07 16.09 -10.55
C ILE A 107 -3.53 15.85 -10.93
N GLY A 108 -3.79 14.84 -11.75
CA GLY A 108 -5.14 14.45 -12.15
C GLY A 108 -5.68 13.20 -11.42
N ARG A 109 -6.99 13.03 -11.44
CA ARG A 109 -7.70 11.86 -10.91
C ARG A 109 -7.40 10.62 -11.75
N GLY A 110 -6.67 9.66 -11.20
CA GLY A 110 -6.14 8.50 -11.91
C GLY A 110 -4.68 8.62 -12.36
N GLN A 111 -4.01 9.74 -12.06
CA GLN A 111 -2.57 9.93 -12.30
C GLN A 111 -1.72 9.24 -11.22
N ARG A 112 -0.45 9.05 -11.53
CA ARG A 112 0.56 8.53 -10.62
C ARG A 112 1.69 9.54 -10.57
N GLU A 113 1.82 10.25 -9.45
CA GLU A 113 2.79 11.33 -9.32
C GLU A 113 3.79 11.02 -8.20
N LEU A 114 5.05 10.82 -8.58
CA LEU A 114 6.12 10.48 -7.66
C LEU A 114 6.54 11.68 -6.82
N ILE A 115 6.52 11.53 -5.50
CA ILE A 115 7.09 12.50 -4.57
C ILE A 115 8.42 11.96 -4.05
N ILE A 116 9.50 12.48 -4.61
CA ILE A 116 10.87 12.07 -4.31
C ILE A 116 11.61 13.14 -3.51
N GLY A 117 12.42 12.72 -2.54
CA GLY A 117 13.36 13.61 -1.88
C GLY A 117 14.01 13.01 -0.64
N ASP A 118 14.93 13.75 -0.06
CA ASP A 118 15.69 13.29 1.09
C ASP A 118 14.86 13.19 2.37
N ARG A 119 15.46 12.60 3.39
CA ARG A 119 14.87 12.54 4.73
C ARG A 119 14.62 13.96 5.26
N LYS A 120 13.45 14.17 5.88
CA LYS A 120 13.01 15.46 6.47
C LYS A 120 12.85 16.64 5.49
N THR A 121 12.57 16.39 4.21
CA THR A 121 12.29 17.45 3.22
C THR A 121 10.81 17.85 3.11
N GLY A 122 9.96 17.40 4.03
CA GLY A 122 8.52 17.76 4.03
C GLY A 122 7.62 16.81 3.24
N LYS A 123 8.13 15.68 2.73
CA LYS A 123 7.35 14.62 2.05
C LYS A 123 6.06 14.25 2.78
N THR A 124 6.18 13.87 4.05
CA THR A 124 5.03 13.52 4.87
C THR A 124 4.08 14.70 5.11
N SER A 125 4.59 15.93 5.27
CA SER A 125 3.73 17.12 5.40
C SER A 125 2.90 17.33 4.13
N LEU A 126 3.53 17.21 2.96
CA LEU A 126 2.85 17.26 1.66
C LEU A 126 1.75 16.20 1.55
N ALA A 127 2.01 14.97 2.00
CA ALA A 127 0.99 13.91 2.04
C ALA A 127 -0.19 14.32 2.91
N ILE A 128 0.05 14.75 4.15
CA ILE A 128 -1.01 15.12 5.09
C ILE A 128 -1.81 16.33 4.56
N ASP A 129 -1.14 17.38 4.07
CA ASP A 129 -1.80 18.56 3.52
C ASP A 129 -2.67 18.19 2.31
N THR A 130 -2.17 17.32 1.43
CA THR A 130 -2.93 16.81 0.29
C THR A 130 -4.17 16.04 0.76
N ILE A 131 -4.04 15.16 1.76
CA ILE A 131 -5.16 14.41 2.33
C ILE A 131 -6.22 15.36 2.89
N LEU A 132 -5.81 16.34 3.69
CA LEU A 132 -6.70 17.33 4.30
C LEU A 132 -7.46 18.13 3.24
N ASN A 133 -6.81 18.46 2.12
CA ASN A 133 -7.43 19.18 1.01
C ASN A 133 -8.46 18.35 0.23
N GLN A 134 -8.56 17.04 0.49
CA GLN A 134 -9.61 16.20 -0.11
C GLN A 134 -10.97 16.34 0.59
N LYS A 135 -11.03 17.12 1.68
CA LYS A 135 -12.29 17.55 2.26
C LYS A 135 -13.15 18.22 1.19
N ASP A 136 -14.40 17.79 1.07
CA ASP A 136 -15.37 18.24 0.06
C ASP A 136 -15.01 17.93 -1.41
N GLN A 137 -13.94 17.18 -1.69
CA GLN A 137 -13.58 16.72 -3.05
C GLN A 137 -14.28 15.41 -3.47
N ASN A 138 -15.07 14.82 -2.56
CA ASN A 138 -15.73 13.52 -2.74
C ASN A 138 -14.74 12.41 -3.12
N MET A 139 -13.63 12.33 -2.39
CA MET A 139 -12.59 11.33 -2.57
C MET A 139 -12.42 10.49 -1.31
N ILE A 140 -12.17 9.20 -1.50
CA ILE A 140 -11.70 8.30 -0.43
C ILE A 140 -10.18 8.35 -0.42
N VAL A 141 -9.58 8.36 0.75
CA VAL A 141 -8.13 8.40 0.92
C VAL A 141 -7.65 7.09 1.54
N ILE A 142 -6.58 6.54 1.00
CA ILE A 142 -5.85 5.42 1.59
C ILE A 142 -4.43 5.90 1.92
N TYR A 143 -4.08 6.00 3.19
CA TYR A 143 -2.71 6.33 3.63
C TYR A 143 -1.98 5.06 4.06
N VAL A 144 -0.99 4.64 3.27
CA VAL A 144 -0.18 3.45 3.53
C VAL A 144 1.16 3.85 4.14
N ALA A 145 1.30 3.61 5.44
CA ALA A 145 2.54 3.83 6.18
C ALA A 145 3.38 2.54 6.21
N ILE A 146 4.55 2.58 5.56
CA ILE A 146 5.43 1.42 5.36
C ILE A 146 6.70 1.67 6.15
N GLY A 147 6.99 0.83 7.15
CA GLY A 147 8.17 0.95 8.01
C GLY A 147 8.29 2.29 8.74
N GLN A 148 7.19 3.04 8.88
CA GLN A 148 7.15 4.28 9.64
C GLN A 148 7.03 3.99 11.13
N LYS A 149 7.66 4.82 11.97
CA LYS A 149 7.54 4.66 13.43
C LYS A 149 6.07 4.76 13.83
N ASN A 150 5.58 3.78 14.60
CA ASN A 150 4.20 3.76 15.08
C ASN A 150 3.79 5.06 15.82
N SER A 151 4.72 5.69 16.54
CA SER A 151 4.50 6.99 17.18
C SER A 151 4.22 8.12 16.18
N THR A 152 4.91 8.11 15.03
CA THR A 152 4.72 9.08 13.95
C THR A 152 3.38 8.87 13.27
N VAL A 153 3.04 7.62 12.94
CA VAL A 153 1.74 7.26 12.34
C VAL A 153 0.60 7.64 13.28
N ARG A 154 0.72 7.33 14.58
CA ARG A 154 -0.28 7.73 15.58
C ARG A 154 -0.48 9.26 15.63
N ALA A 155 0.60 10.03 15.57
CA ALA A 155 0.51 11.50 15.55
C ALA A 155 -0.20 12.00 14.29
N GLN A 156 0.09 11.43 13.12
CA GLN A 156 -0.60 11.78 11.86
C GLN A 156 -2.08 11.41 11.90
N VAL A 157 -2.43 10.19 12.35
CA VAL A 157 -3.82 9.74 12.50
C VAL A 157 -4.58 10.69 13.42
N GLU A 158 -3.97 11.14 14.51
CA GLU A 158 -4.59 12.08 15.43
C GLU A 158 -4.80 13.46 14.78
N THR A 159 -3.83 13.97 14.03
CA THR A 159 -4.01 15.19 13.22
C THR A 159 -5.16 15.05 12.22
N LEU A 160 -5.19 13.95 11.47
CA LEU A 160 -6.26 13.67 10.50
C LEU A 160 -7.62 13.57 11.20
N ARG A 161 -7.69 12.97 12.39
CA ARG A 161 -8.93 12.87 13.18
C ARG A 161 -9.40 14.25 13.65
N GLN A 162 -8.51 15.05 14.23
CA GLN A 162 -8.83 16.40 14.73
C GLN A 162 -9.32 17.33 13.61
N MET A 163 -8.81 17.14 12.40
CA MET A 163 -9.19 17.93 11.23
C MET A 163 -10.37 17.34 10.43
N GLY A 164 -10.94 16.21 10.89
CA GLY A 164 -12.09 15.54 10.24
C GLY A 164 -11.75 14.82 8.94
N ALA A 165 -10.48 14.51 8.70
CA ALA A 165 -10.03 13.77 7.51
C ALA A 165 -10.14 12.25 7.66
N MET A 166 -10.21 11.74 8.89
CA MET A 166 -10.48 10.31 9.11
C MET A 166 -11.86 9.89 8.59
N ASP A 167 -12.81 10.80 8.45
CA ASP A 167 -14.17 10.53 7.93
C ASP A 167 -14.18 10.02 6.48
N TYR A 168 -13.07 10.15 5.77
CA TYR A 168 -12.88 9.65 4.41
C TYR A 168 -11.53 8.94 4.20
N THR A 169 -10.79 8.65 5.28
CA THR A 169 -9.44 8.06 5.20
C THR A 169 -9.39 6.67 5.83
N ILE A 170 -8.76 5.73 5.13
CA ILE A 170 -8.31 4.43 5.65
C ILE A 170 -6.80 4.51 5.84
N VAL A 171 -6.29 4.08 6.99
CA VAL A 171 -4.85 4.01 7.23
C VAL A 171 -4.40 2.56 7.28
N VAL A 172 -3.47 2.18 6.41
CA VAL A 172 -2.78 0.89 6.44
C VAL A 172 -1.39 1.12 7.03
N ASN A 173 -1.08 0.45 8.14
CA ASN A 173 0.21 0.59 8.81
C ASN A 173 0.94 -0.75 8.86
N ALA A 174 2.19 -0.76 8.41
CA ALA A 174 3.14 -1.83 8.67
C ALA A 174 4.37 -1.22 9.35
N GLY A 175 4.46 -1.34 10.66
CA GLY A 175 5.52 -0.71 11.47
C GLY A 175 6.88 -1.38 11.31
N PRO A 176 8.00 -0.73 11.70
CA PRO A 176 9.35 -1.29 11.59
C PRO A 176 9.63 -2.49 12.50
N SER A 177 8.74 -2.77 13.46
CA SER A 177 8.79 -3.95 14.32
C SER A 177 8.13 -5.18 13.69
N GLU A 178 7.41 -5.00 12.59
CA GLU A 178 6.76 -6.10 11.87
C GLU A 178 7.76 -6.78 10.94
N PRO A 179 7.57 -8.08 10.65
CA PRO A 179 8.48 -8.79 9.76
C PRO A 179 8.39 -8.22 8.33
N ALA A 180 9.47 -8.34 7.56
CA ALA A 180 9.57 -7.85 6.18
C ALA A 180 8.36 -8.19 5.26
N PRO A 181 7.71 -9.37 5.36
CA PRO A 181 6.51 -9.68 4.59
C PRO A 181 5.36 -8.69 4.76
N MET A 182 5.18 -8.16 5.97
CA MET A 182 4.10 -7.22 6.26
C MET A 182 4.37 -5.88 5.58
N LEU A 183 5.61 -5.38 5.63
CA LEU A 183 6.01 -4.15 4.94
C LEU A 183 5.91 -4.31 3.41
N TYR A 184 6.27 -5.48 2.89
CA TYR A 184 6.13 -5.82 1.47
C TYR A 184 4.66 -5.82 1.02
N LEU A 185 3.74 -6.37 1.83
CA LEU A 185 2.33 -6.50 1.48
C LEU A 185 1.52 -5.22 1.65
N ALA A 186 1.87 -4.35 2.60
CA ALA A 186 1.06 -3.18 2.96
C ALA A 186 0.60 -2.32 1.75
N PRO A 187 1.46 -2.02 0.75
CA PRO A 187 1.03 -1.26 -0.43
C PRO A 187 -0.01 -1.99 -1.28
N TYR A 188 0.12 -3.31 -1.45
CA TYR A 188 -0.85 -4.10 -2.20
C TYR A 188 -2.20 -4.19 -1.47
N VAL A 189 -2.18 -4.25 -0.14
CA VAL A 189 -3.39 -4.19 0.70
C VAL A 189 -4.09 -2.85 0.55
N GLY A 190 -3.35 -1.74 0.63
CA GLY A 190 -3.89 -0.41 0.39
C GLY A 190 -4.49 -0.28 -1.01
N ALA A 191 -3.80 -0.79 -2.04
CA ALA A 191 -4.30 -0.80 -3.40
C ALA A 191 -5.59 -1.63 -3.54
N ALA A 192 -5.69 -2.80 -2.91
CA ALA A 192 -6.91 -3.61 -2.93
C ALA A 192 -8.10 -2.90 -2.26
N MET A 193 -7.86 -2.22 -1.14
CA MET A 193 -8.89 -1.41 -0.47
C MET A 193 -9.33 -0.24 -1.34
N GLY A 194 -8.40 0.48 -1.97
CA GLY A 194 -8.69 1.57 -2.89
C GLY A 194 -9.44 1.11 -4.14
N GLU A 195 -9.07 -0.03 -4.70
CA GLU A 195 -9.73 -0.61 -5.87
C GLU A 195 -11.21 -0.93 -5.63
N GLU A 196 -11.60 -1.34 -4.42
CA GLU A 196 -13.02 -1.55 -4.12
C GLU A 196 -13.84 -0.28 -4.38
N PHE A 197 -13.35 0.88 -3.95
CA PHE A 197 -14.00 2.16 -4.19
C PHE A 197 -13.90 2.58 -5.66
N MET A 198 -12.73 2.41 -6.28
CA MET A 198 -12.51 2.75 -7.69
C MET A 198 -13.46 1.99 -8.64
N TYR A 199 -13.61 0.67 -8.47
CA TYR A 199 -14.53 -0.14 -9.28
C TYR A 199 -16.00 0.10 -8.94
N ASN A 200 -16.31 0.67 -7.77
CA ASN A 200 -17.64 1.15 -7.41
C ASN A 200 -17.91 2.59 -7.89
N GLY A 201 -17.10 3.11 -8.83
CA GLY A 201 -17.29 4.43 -9.45
C GLY A 201 -16.85 5.62 -8.59
N LYS A 202 -16.19 5.38 -7.46
CA LYS A 202 -15.66 6.46 -6.59
C LYS A 202 -14.27 6.89 -7.03
N HIS A 203 -13.86 8.05 -6.54
CA HIS A 203 -12.50 8.55 -6.70
C HIS A 203 -11.69 8.31 -5.44
N VAL A 204 -10.46 7.85 -5.62
CA VAL A 204 -9.56 7.44 -4.54
C VAL A 204 -8.22 8.14 -4.70
N LEU A 205 -7.67 8.62 -3.59
CA LEU A 205 -6.28 9.02 -3.45
C LEU A 205 -5.57 7.97 -2.60
N ILE A 206 -4.51 7.35 -3.12
CA ILE A 206 -3.66 6.44 -2.35
C ILE A 206 -2.26 7.03 -2.20
N VAL A 207 -1.78 7.10 -0.95
CA VAL A 207 -0.45 7.59 -0.59
C VAL A 207 0.37 6.41 -0.08
N TYR A 208 1.60 6.24 -0.59
CA TYR A 208 2.53 5.22 -0.12
C TYR A 208 3.76 5.87 0.53
N ASP A 209 3.90 5.81 1.86
CA ASP A 209 4.95 6.47 2.66
C ASP A 209 5.79 5.42 3.42
N ASP A 210 6.87 4.86 2.86
CA ASP A 210 7.42 5.10 1.52
C ASP A 210 7.75 3.78 0.81
N LEU A 211 7.81 3.82 -0.53
CA LEU A 211 8.09 2.63 -1.34
C LEU A 211 9.56 2.20 -1.28
N SER A 212 10.48 3.08 -0.85
CA SER A 212 11.88 2.71 -0.61
C SER A 212 11.99 1.64 0.48
N LYS A 213 11.18 1.75 1.54
CA LYS A 213 11.08 0.73 2.60
C LYS A 213 10.39 -0.55 2.13
N GLN A 214 9.39 -0.46 1.24
CA GLN A 214 8.82 -1.66 0.61
C GLN A 214 9.87 -2.41 -0.20
N ALA A 215 10.64 -1.72 -1.03
CA ALA A 215 11.71 -2.32 -1.82
C ALA A 215 12.77 -2.98 -0.93
N THR A 216 13.14 -2.32 0.18
CA THR A 216 14.09 -2.88 1.16
C THR A 216 13.56 -4.15 1.80
N ALA A 217 12.27 -4.18 2.16
CA ALA A 217 11.62 -5.39 2.68
C ALA A 217 11.58 -6.50 1.62
N TYR A 218 11.27 -6.18 0.36
CA TYR A 218 11.27 -7.17 -0.73
C TYR A 218 12.67 -7.73 -1.01
N ARG A 219 13.71 -6.90 -0.88
CA ARG A 219 15.10 -7.32 -0.93
C ARG A 219 15.43 -8.33 0.16
N GLU A 220 15.06 -8.04 1.40
CA GLU A 220 15.27 -8.95 2.53
C GLU A 220 14.60 -10.31 2.29
N LEU A 221 13.33 -10.29 1.86
CA LEU A 221 12.61 -11.51 1.52
C LEU A 221 13.30 -12.31 0.42
N SER A 222 13.71 -11.63 -0.65
CA SER A 222 14.36 -12.29 -1.78
C SER A 222 15.68 -12.95 -1.38
N LEU A 223 16.46 -12.33 -0.49
CA LEU A 223 17.70 -12.88 0.02
C LEU A 223 17.47 -14.08 0.95
N ILE A 224 16.46 -14.03 1.83
CA ILE A 224 16.07 -15.17 2.68
C ILE A 224 15.68 -16.38 1.82
N LEU A 225 14.96 -16.12 0.73
CA LEU A 225 14.54 -17.12 -0.25
C LEU A 225 15.66 -17.55 -1.20
N ARG A 226 16.89 -17.06 -0.98
CA ARG A 226 18.10 -17.35 -1.79
C ARG A 226 17.91 -17.06 -3.28
N ARG A 227 17.07 -16.08 -3.63
CA ARG A 227 16.94 -15.61 -5.00
C ARG A 227 18.22 -14.85 -5.40
N PRO A 228 18.71 -15.01 -6.64
CA PRO A 228 19.88 -14.27 -7.10
C PRO A 228 19.67 -12.75 -7.00
N PRO A 229 20.56 -12.02 -6.30
CA PRO A 229 20.48 -10.57 -6.21
C PRO A 229 21.11 -9.87 -7.42
N GLY A 230 20.66 -8.65 -7.70
CA GLY A 230 21.19 -7.74 -8.71
C GLY A 230 21.85 -6.49 -8.11
N ARG A 231 21.63 -5.33 -8.74
CA ARG A 231 22.20 -4.04 -8.30
C ARG A 231 21.70 -3.69 -6.88
N GLU A 232 22.62 -3.23 -6.03
CA GLU A 232 22.34 -2.89 -4.62
C GLU A 232 21.67 -4.04 -3.82
N ALA A 233 21.92 -5.27 -4.26
CA ALA A 233 21.36 -6.52 -3.76
C ALA A 233 19.84 -6.70 -3.92
N TYR A 234 19.15 -5.81 -4.64
CA TYR A 234 17.74 -5.99 -4.97
C TYR A 234 17.54 -7.14 -5.95
N PRO A 235 16.42 -7.88 -5.88
CA PRO A 235 16.10 -8.91 -6.86
C PRO A 235 15.82 -8.27 -8.24
N GLY A 236 16.05 -9.03 -9.32
CA GLY A 236 15.89 -8.54 -10.69
C GLY A 236 14.46 -8.09 -11.06
N ASP A 237 13.46 -8.50 -10.29
CA ASP A 237 12.05 -8.17 -10.47
C ASP A 237 11.56 -7.03 -9.55
N VAL A 238 12.46 -6.30 -8.87
CA VAL A 238 12.08 -5.15 -8.03
C VAL A 238 11.40 -4.02 -8.82
N PHE A 239 11.73 -3.86 -10.11
CA PHE A 239 10.99 -2.94 -10.98
C PHE A 239 9.54 -3.42 -11.13
N TYR A 240 9.35 -4.71 -11.45
CA TYR A 240 8.04 -5.31 -11.63
C TYR A 240 7.17 -5.23 -10.36
N LEU A 241 7.79 -5.29 -9.17
CA LEU A 241 7.12 -5.03 -7.88
C LEU A 241 6.36 -3.70 -7.88
N HIS A 242 7.05 -2.60 -8.20
CA HIS A 242 6.45 -1.26 -8.19
C HIS A 242 5.58 -1.05 -9.43
N SER A 243 5.96 -1.56 -10.61
CA SER A 243 5.13 -1.41 -11.81
C SER A 243 3.76 -2.08 -11.63
N ARG A 244 3.71 -3.33 -11.14
CA ARG A 244 2.44 -4.03 -10.94
C ARG A 244 1.58 -3.43 -9.82
N LEU A 245 2.21 -2.72 -8.87
CA LEU A 245 1.50 -1.96 -7.84
C LEU A 245 0.93 -0.66 -8.42
N LEU A 246 1.77 0.18 -9.02
CA LEU A 246 1.40 1.51 -9.46
C LEU A 246 0.48 1.48 -10.68
N GLU A 247 0.63 0.50 -11.58
CA GLU A 247 -0.27 0.36 -12.74
C GLU A 247 -1.73 0.05 -12.38
N ARG A 248 -2.00 -0.36 -11.14
CA ARG A 248 -3.38 -0.53 -10.63
C ARG A 248 -4.09 0.80 -10.45
N ALA A 249 -3.35 1.88 -10.21
CA ALA A 249 -3.87 3.24 -10.14
C ALA A 249 -4.13 3.78 -11.55
N ALA A 250 -5.41 4.03 -11.85
CA ALA A 250 -5.87 4.53 -13.14
C ALA A 250 -7.21 5.26 -13.02
N LYS A 251 -7.61 5.96 -14.08
CA LYS A 251 -8.99 6.40 -14.31
C LYS A 251 -9.70 5.34 -15.17
N LEU A 252 -10.78 4.78 -14.66
CA LEU A 252 -11.57 3.78 -15.39
C LEU A 252 -12.42 4.43 -16.50
N SER A 253 -12.72 3.61 -17.52
CA SER A 253 -13.70 3.92 -18.56
C SER A 253 -15.10 4.12 -17.96
N ASP A 254 -15.96 4.81 -18.70
CA ASP A 254 -17.34 5.05 -18.26
C ASP A 254 -18.13 3.72 -18.18
N GLU A 255 -17.77 2.72 -18.99
CA GLU A 255 -18.33 1.36 -18.95
C GLU A 255 -18.03 0.64 -17.62
N LEU A 256 -16.88 0.92 -17.01
CA LEU A 256 -16.47 0.40 -15.71
C LEU A 256 -16.84 1.34 -14.55
N GLY A 257 -17.81 2.24 -14.76
CA GLY A 257 -18.33 3.14 -13.74
C GLY A 257 -17.53 4.42 -13.54
N GLY A 258 -16.44 4.63 -14.27
CA GLY A 258 -15.72 5.90 -14.30
C GLY A 258 -14.99 6.29 -13.01
N GLY A 259 -14.81 5.38 -12.05
CA GLY A 259 -14.01 5.66 -10.86
C GLY A 259 -12.54 5.87 -11.17
N SER A 260 -11.78 6.35 -10.19
CA SER A 260 -10.34 6.58 -10.35
C SER A 260 -9.57 6.27 -9.08
N MET A 261 -8.32 5.85 -9.22
CA MET A 261 -7.35 5.81 -8.14
C MET A 261 -6.12 6.60 -8.55
N THR A 262 -5.88 7.74 -7.89
CA THR A 262 -4.64 8.52 -8.02
C THR A 262 -3.63 8.01 -7.02
N ALA A 263 -2.40 7.71 -7.46
CA ALA A 263 -1.33 7.28 -6.56
C ALA A 263 -0.28 8.38 -6.35
N LEU A 264 0.07 8.62 -5.09
CA LEU A 264 1.22 9.42 -4.68
C LEU A 264 2.25 8.50 -4.01
N PRO A 265 3.10 7.82 -4.79
CA PRO A 265 4.23 7.10 -4.22
C PRO A 265 5.27 8.08 -3.67
N PHE A 266 5.74 7.83 -2.45
CA PHE A 266 6.87 8.54 -1.88
C PHE A 266 8.13 7.67 -1.97
N ILE A 267 9.24 8.29 -2.35
CA ILE A 267 10.57 7.68 -2.38
C ILE A 267 11.53 8.55 -1.56
N GLU A 268 12.24 7.91 -0.63
CA GLU A 268 13.36 8.52 0.08
C GLU A 268 14.66 8.28 -0.68
N THR A 269 15.35 9.37 -1.04
CA THR A 269 16.71 9.36 -1.58
C THR A 269 17.75 9.36 -0.44
N GLN A 270 18.96 8.90 -0.75
CA GLN A 270 20.11 8.99 0.14
C GLN A 270 21.00 10.14 -0.33
N ALA A 271 21.07 11.22 0.46
CA ALA A 271 21.89 12.39 0.15
C ALA A 271 21.64 13.00 -1.24
N GLY A 272 20.38 13.02 -1.68
CA GLY A 272 19.94 13.58 -2.95
C GLY A 272 20.24 12.72 -4.17
N ASP A 273 20.75 11.49 -3.97
CA ASP A 273 21.10 10.62 -5.08
C ASP A 273 19.85 10.02 -5.75
N VAL A 274 19.43 10.67 -6.84
CA VAL A 274 18.35 10.20 -7.72
C VAL A 274 18.80 9.10 -8.69
N SER A 275 20.11 8.82 -8.78
CA SER A 275 20.68 7.78 -9.65
C SER A 275 20.78 6.41 -8.97
N ALA A 276 20.43 6.33 -7.68
CA ALA A 276 20.27 5.09 -6.95
C ALA A 276 19.20 4.20 -7.63
N TYR A 277 19.34 2.89 -7.46
CA TYR A 277 18.57 1.92 -8.27
C TYR A 277 17.05 2.05 -8.10
N ILE A 278 16.56 2.26 -6.87
CA ILE A 278 15.13 2.39 -6.60
C ILE A 278 14.54 3.72 -7.08
N PRO A 279 15.13 4.90 -6.80
CA PRO A 279 14.68 6.16 -7.41
C PRO A 279 14.62 6.19 -8.93
N THR A 280 15.50 5.44 -9.61
CA THR A 280 15.54 5.37 -11.08
C THR A 280 14.42 4.52 -11.66
N ASN A 281 13.94 3.53 -10.91
CA ASN A 281 12.88 2.58 -11.30
C ASN A 281 11.49 3.16 -11.09
#